data_AF-A0A6N6KGZ7-F1
#
_entry.id   AF-A0A6N6KGZ7-F1
#
_cell.length_a   1.000
_cell.length_b   1.000
_cell.length_c   1.000
_cell.angle_alpha   90.00
_cell.angle_beta   90.00
_cell.angle_gamma   90.00
#
_symmetry.space_group_name_H-M   'P 1'
#
loop_
_entity.id
_entity.type
_entity.pdbx_description
1 polymer ?
#
loop_
_entity_poly.entity_id
_entity_poly.type
_entity_poly.pdbx_seq_one_letter_code
_entity_poly.pdbx_strand_id
1 'polypeptide(L)'
;MPDFSYKGKVYYNPVTFAMDRLGGTWKMPILWHLKDNVYRYSELKRAIDKISDKTLTAQLRELEADGFIHRKVYPVVPPKTEYSITEKGRWALPIVEHMRNFGIILMETEGIDATVFR
;
A
#
# COMPACT_ATOMS: atom_id res chain seq x y z
N MET A 1 23.06 11.13 11.47
CA MET A 1 21.70 11.63 11.13
C MET A 1 21.02 11.98 12.43
N PRO A 2 20.34 13.14 12.55
CA PRO A 2 19.63 13.50 13.77
C PRO A 2 18.35 12.66 13.92
N ASP A 3 18.00 12.37 15.17
CA ASP A 3 16.73 11.73 15.51
C ASP A 3 15.59 12.76 15.52
N PHE A 4 14.35 12.30 15.33
CA PHE A 4 13.16 13.13 15.49
C PHE A 4 11.98 12.31 16.02
N SER A 5 10.99 12.97 16.62
CA SER A 5 9.80 12.32 17.17
C SER A 5 8.53 12.72 16.42
N TYR A 6 7.62 11.76 16.23
CA TYR A 6 6.31 11.99 15.62
C TYR A 6 5.28 11.00 16.17
N LYS A 7 4.11 11.51 16.58
CA LYS A 7 3.02 10.72 17.20
C LYS A 7 3.51 9.78 18.33
N GLY A 8 4.42 10.26 19.18
CA GLY A 8 4.94 9.49 20.32
C GLY A 8 5.99 8.42 19.99
N LYS A 9 6.45 8.33 18.73
CA LYS A 9 7.52 7.41 18.30
C LYS A 9 8.76 8.20 17.88
N VAL A 10 9.94 7.68 18.24
CA VAL A 10 11.24 8.24 17.84
C VAL A 10 11.73 7.53 16.57
N TYR A 11 12.29 8.30 15.64
CA TYR A 11 12.86 7.83 14.38
C TYR A 11 14.31 8.28 14.28
N TYR A 12 15.19 7.37 13.88
CA TYR A 12 16.63 7.60 13.81
C TYR A 12 17.10 8.13 12.46
N ASN A 13 16.24 8.05 11.43
CA ASN A 13 16.46 8.60 10.11
C ASN A 13 15.14 8.64 9.29
N PRO A 14 15.08 9.41 8.19
CA PRO A 14 13.89 9.49 7.34
C PRO A 14 13.45 8.16 6.71
N VAL A 15 14.38 7.21 6.49
CA VAL A 15 14.06 5.89 5.91
C VAL A 15 13.18 5.09 6.87
N THR A 16 13.51 5.05 8.16
CA THR A 16 12.68 4.37 9.17
C THR A 16 11.27 4.97 9.27
N PHE A 17 11.14 6.29 9.06
CA PHE A 17 9.85 6.95 9.00
C PHE A 17 9.06 6.56 7.75
N ALA A 18 9.71 6.52 6.58
CA ALA A 18 9.07 6.05 5.35
C ALA A 18 8.64 4.57 5.46
N MET A 19 9.48 3.72 6.05
CA MET A 19 9.19 2.30 6.29
C MET A 19 8.02 2.08 7.25
N ASP A 20 7.83 2.94 8.25
CA ASP A 20 6.66 2.90 9.12
C ASP A 20 5.34 3.16 8.35
N ARG A 21 5.41 3.98 7.30
CA ARG A 21 4.24 4.45 6.53
C ARG A 21 3.93 3.57 5.34
N LEU A 22 4.95 3.15 4.59
CA LEU A 22 4.81 2.42 3.33
C LEU A 22 5.37 1.00 3.39
N GLY A 23 6.19 0.68 4.39
CA GLY A 23 6.78 -0.64 4.53
C GLY A 23 5.76 -1.71 4.91
N GLY A 24 6.27 -2.94 5.07
CA GLY A 24 5.47 -4.13 5.30
C GLY A 24 4.96 -4.77 3.99
N THR A 25 4.27 -5.90 4.12
CA THR A 25 3.95 -6.76 2.99
C THR A 25 2.83 -6.23 2.10
N TRP A 26 1.88 -5.46 2.66
CA TRP A 26 0.58 -5.23 2.01
C TRP A 26 0.32 -3.78 1.58
N LYS A 27 0.98 -2.79 2.18
CA LYS A 27 0.73 -1.37 1.87
C LYS A 27 1.07 -1.04 0.41
N MET A 28 2.25 -1.43 -0.06
CA MET A 28 2.69 -1.17 -1.44
C MET A 28 1.81 -1.90 -2.47
N PRO A 29 1.47 -3.20 -2.33
CA PRO A 29 0.52 -3.86 -3.23
C PRO A 29 -0.86 -3.19 -3.28
N ILE A 30 -1.40 -2.77 -2.13
CA ILE A 30 -2.69 -2.06 -2.08
C ILE A 30 -2.62 -0.76 -2.88
N LEU A 31 -1.59 0.05 -2.67
CA LEU A 31 -1.40 1.31 -3.41
C LEU A 31 -1.20 1.07 -4.91
N TRP A 32 -0.49 -0.01 -5.28
CA TRP A 32 -0.31 -0.39 -6.67
C TRP A 32 -1.62 -0.70 -7.38
N HIS A 33 -2.55 -1.42 -6.73
CA HIS A 33 -3.87 -1.67 -7.30
C HIS A 33 -4.71 -0.39 -7.42
N LEU A 34 -4.67 0.48 -6.41
CA LEU A 34 -5.47 1.71 -6.37
C LEU A 34 -4.95 2.84 -7.28
N LYS A 35 -3.82 2.67 -7.96
CA LYS A 35 -3.15 3.73 -8.74
C LYS A 35 -4.02 4.29 -9.87
N ASP A 36 -4.76 3.42 -10.56
CA ASP A 36 -5.56 3.75 -11.75
C ASP A 36 -7.06 3.48 -11.57
N ASN A 37 -7.45 2.83 -10.47
CA ASN A 37 -8.81 2.32 -10.29
C ASN A 37 -9.35 2.62 -8.89
N VAL A 38 -10.66 2.82 -8.84
CA VAL A 38 -11.43 2.83 -7.60
C VAL A 38 -11.97 1.43 -7.37
N TYR A 39 -11.73 0.87 -6.18
CA TYR A 39 -12.18 -0.49 -5.85
C TYR A 39 -13.18 -0.49 -4.71
N ARG A 40 -14.20 -1.34 -4.80
CA ARG A 40 -14.95 -1.79 -3.62
C ARG A 40 -14.10 -2.72 -2.78
N TYR A 41 -14.46 -2.88 -1.50
CA TYR A 41 -13.74 -3.79 -0.60
C TYR A 41 -13.60 -5.21 -1.18
N SER A 42 -14.70 -5.79 -1.67
CA SER A 42 -14.71 -7.15 -2.21
C SER A 42 -13.88 -7.30 -3.49
N GLU A 43 -13.86 -6.26 -4.34
CA GLU A 43 -13.07 -6.24 -5.57
C GLU A 43 -11.58 -6.16 -5.24
N LEU A 44 -11.19 -5.30 -4.30
CA LEU A 44 -9.80 -5.20 -3.83
C LEU A 44 -9.34 -6.49 -3.15
N LYS A 45 -10.20 -7.11 -2.33
CA LYS A 45 -9.94 -8.39 -1.67
C LYS A 45 -9.73 -9.54 -2.65
N ARG A 46 -10.43 -9.52 -3.79
CA ARG A 46 -10.25 -10.48 -4.89
C ARG A 46 -8.97 -10.20 -5.68
N ALA A 47 -8.65 -8.93 -5.93
CA ALA A 47 -7.42 -8.54 -6.61
C ALA A 47 -6.16 -8.93 -5.80
N ILE A 48 -6.26 -8.88 -4.47
CA ILE A 48 -5.20 -9.27 -3.54
C ILE A 48 -5.63 -10.56 -2.82
N ASP A 49 -5.78 -11.67 -3.55
CA ASP A 49 -6.40 -12.90 -3.04
C ASP A 49 -5.73 -13.45 -1.77
N LYS A 50 -4.40 -13.31 -1.64
CA LYS A 50 -3.60 -13.83 -0.52
C LYS A 50 -3.75 -13.09 0.81
N ILE A 51 -4.26 -11.85 0.83
CA ILE A 51 -4.41 -11.09 2.08
C ILE A 51 -5.62 -11.60 2.88
N SER A 52 -5.55 -11.68 4.21
CA SER A 52 -6.75 -11.99 5.02
C SER A 52 -7.67 -10.76 5.14
N ASP A 53 -8.96 -10.95 5.40
CA ASP A 53 -9.90 -9.84 5.64
C ASP A 53 -9.50 -8.94 6.81
N LYS A 54 -9.04 -9.56 7.91
CA LYS A 54 -8.54 -8.84 9.09
C LYS A 54 -7.35 -7.95 8.72
N THR A 55 -6.39 -8.50 7.96
CA THR A 55 -5.20 -7.77 7.53
C THR A 55 -5.56 -6.67 6.54
N LEU A 56 -6.38 -6.94 5.52
CA LEU A 56 -6.80 -5.93 4.55
C LEU A 56 -7.50 -4.75 5.22
N THR A 57 -8.42 -5.04 6.15
CA THR A 57 -9.13 -4.01 6.92
C THR A 57 -8.16 -3.15 7.74
N ALA A 58 -7.18 -3.77 8.41
CA ALA A 58 -6.18 -3.03 9.18
C ALA A 58 -5.30 -2.14 8.27
N GLN A 59 -4.82 -2.68 7.16
CA GLN A 59 -3.95 -1.95 6.23
C GLN A 59 -4.67 -0.80 5.53
N LEU A 60 -5.94 -0.98 5.14
CA LEU A 60 -6.76 0.10 4.58
C LEU A 60 -6.99 1.22 5.61
N ARG A 61 -7.26 0.88 6.88
CA ARG A 61 -7.41 1.89 7.95
C ARG A 61 -6.12 2.66 8.20
N GLU A 62 -4.98 1.98 8.21
CA GLU A 62 -3.68 2.64 8.36
C GLU A 62 -3.37 3.58 7.19
N LEU A 63 -3.57 3.11 5.94
CA LEU A 63 -3.35 3.92 4.74
C LEU A 63 -4.31 5.11 4.68
N GLU A 64 -5.56 4.96 5.14
CA GLU A 64 -6.54 6.04 5.24
C GLU A 64 -6.11 7.06 6.31
N ALA A 65 -5.71 6.59 7.50
CA ALA A 65 -5.27 7.44 8.60
C ALA A 65 -3.97 8.21 8.29
N ASP A 66 -3.07 7.62 7.50
CA ASP A 66 -1.87 8.27 7.00
C ASP A 66 -2.14 9.10 5.73
N GLY A 67 -3.37 9.09 5.20
CA GLY A 67 -3.82 9.94 4.10
C GLY A 67 -3.38 9.50 2.71
N PHE A 68 -2.94 8.25 2.52
CA PHE A 68 -2.55 7.71 1.22
C PHE A 68 -3.75 7.24 0.38
N ILE A 69 -4.86 6.87 1.04
CA ILE A 69 -6.09 6.45 0.38
C ILE A 69 -7.30 7.20 0.94
N HIS A 70 -8.33 7.35 0.12
CA HIS A 70 -9.63 7.87 0.50
C HIS A 70 -10.67 6.75 0.48
N ARG A 71 -11.40 6.61 1.59
CA ARG A 71 -12.55 5.70 1.73
C ARG A 71 -13.85 6.49 1.63
N LYS A 72 -14.70 6.10 0.68
CA LYS A 72 -16.03 6.69 0.49
C LYS A 72 -17.11 5.66 0.81
N VAL A 73 -18.03 6.01 1.71
CA VAL A 73 -19.19 5.16 2.04
C VAL A 73 -20.40 5.67 1.28
N TYR A 74 -21.08 4.78 0.58
CA TYR A 74 -22.32 5.08 -0.11
C TYR A 74 -23.49 4.47 0.67
N PRO A 75 -24.42 5.29 1.18
CA PRO A 75 -25.61 4.83 1.89
C PRO A 75 -26.67 4.35 0.87
N VAL A 76 -26.33 3.31 0.10
CA VAL A 76 -27.25 2.62 -0.81
C VAL A 76 -27.60 1.24 -0.22
N VAL A 77 -28.57 0.54 -0.79
CA VAL A 77 -28.91 -0.83 -0.38
C VAL A 77 -28.44 -1.80 -1.46
N PRO A 78 -27.54 -2.75 -1.17
CA PRO A 78 -26.74 -2.88 0.06
C PRO A 78 -25.65 -1.80 0.16
N PRO A 79 -25.24 -1.39 1.38
CA PRO A 79 -24.23 -0.34 1.55
C PRO A 79 -22.91 -0.78 0.93
N LYS A 80 -22.27 0.12 0.18
CA LYS A 80 -20.97 -0.15 -0.44
C LYS A 80 -19.93 0.87 0.00
N THR A 81 -18.70 0.41 0.07
CA THR A 81 -17.52 1.24 0.33
C THR A 81 -16.62 1.18 -0.87
N GLU A 82 -16.08 2.33 -1.25
CA GLU A 82 -15.07 2.47 -2.31
C GLU A 82 -13.78 3.02 -1.72
N TYR A 83 -12.66 2.57 -2.26
CA TYR A 83 -11.32 3.00 -1.92
C TYR A 83 -10.65 3.55 -3.17
N SER A 84 -9.97 4.68 -3.01
CA SER A 84 -9.28 5.37 -4.10
C SER A 84 -7.96 5.96 -3.59
N ILE A 85 -6.97 6.09 -4.46
CA ILE A 85 -5.70 6.72 -4.10
C ILE A 85 -5.86 8.24 -3.96
N THR A 86 -5.23 8.84 -2.95
CA THR A 86 -5.16 10.31 -2.80
C THR A 86 -3.98 10.89 -3.56
N GLU A 87 -3.87 12.22 -3.61
CA GLU A 87 -2.68 12.90 -4.13
C GLU A 87 -1.39 12.48 -3.38
N LYS A 88 -1.44 12.44 -2.04
CA LYS A 88 -0.33 11.93 -1.21
C LYS A 88 -0.03 10.46 -1.51
N GLY A 89 -1.06 9.64 -1.76
CA GLY A 89 -0.94 8.27 -2.25
C GLY A 89 -0.11 8.19 -3.53
N ARG A 90 -0.37 9.08 -4.48
CA ARG A 90 0.35 9.12 -5.77
C ARG A 90 1.83 9.44 -5.61
N TRP A 91 2.24 10.22 -4.62
CA TRP A 91 3.66 10.47 -4.31
C TRP A 91 4.43 9.18 -3.95
N ALA A 92 3.74 8.16 -3.42
CA ALA A 92 4.36 6.89 -3.08
C ALA A 92 4.53 5.95 -4.28
N LEU A 93 3.81 6.18 -5.39
CA LEU A 93 3.83 5.27 -6.55
C LEU A 93 5.22 5.08 -7.16
N PRO A 94 6.06 6.12 -7.35
CA PRO A 94 7.42 5.91 -7.82
C PRO A 94 8.21 4.98 -6.90
N ILE A 95 8.09 5.12 -5.57
CA ILE A 95 8.80 4.25 -4.62
C ILE A 95 8.28 2.80 -4.73
N VAL A 96 6.96 2.61 -4.84
CA VAL A 96 6.35 1.29 -5.03
C VAL A 96 6.87 0.62 -6.31
N GLU A 97 6.97 1.38 -7.40
CA GLU A 97 7.51 0.90 -8.68
C GLU A 97 8.99 0.53 -8.58
N HIS A 98 9.80 1.37 -7.95
CA HIS A 98 11.23 1.07 -7.74
C HIS A 98 11.43 -0.18 -6.88
N MET A 99 10.64 -0.34 -5.82
CA MET A 99 10.67 -1.54 -4.97
C MET A 99 10.25 -2.80 -5.73
N ARG A 100 9.22 -2.70 -6.58
CA ARG A 100 8.79 -3.80 -7.46
C ARG A 100 9.91 -4.20 -8.41
N ASN A 101 10.50 -3.23 -9.11
CA ASN A 101 11.55 -3.49 -10.09
C ASN A 101 12.82 -4.05 -9.43
N PHE A 102 13.18 -3.53 -8.26
CA PHE A 102 14.27 -4.09 -7.45
C PHE A 102 13.97 -5.53 -7.03
N GLY A 103 12.73 -5.85 -6.64
CA GLY A 103 12.31 -7.22 -6.35
C GLY A 103 12.47 -8.17 -7.53
N ILE A 104 12.14 -7.73 -8.74
CA ILE A 104 12.35 -8.51 -9.98
C ILE A 104 13.85 -8.77 -10.21
N ILE A 105 14.70 -7.75 -10.03
CA ILE A 105 16.15 -7.89 -10.14
C ILE A 105 16.67 -8.92 -9.12
N LEU A 106 16.22 -8.85 -7.86
CA LEU A 106 16.63 -9.81 -6.84
C LEU A 106 16.22 -11.25 -7.21
N MET A 107 14.99 -11.44 -7.67
CA MET A 107 14.51 -12.73 -8.14
C MET A 107 15.42 -13.30 -9.23
N GLU A 108 15.80 -12.49 -10.22
CA GLU A 108 16.69 -12.91 -11.30
C GLU A 108 18.09 -13.27 -10.78
N THR A 109 18.64 -12.49 -9.84
CA THR A 109 19.95 -12.79 -9.23
C THR A 109 19.95 -14.06 -8.37
N GLU A 110 18.81 -14.45 -7.83
CA GLU A 110 18.63 -15.66 -7.03
C GLU A 110 18.17 -16.87 -7.86
N GLY A 111 18.05 -16.72 -9.19
CA GLY A 111 17.65 -17.80 -10.10
C GLY A 111 16.15 -18.11 -10.11
N ILE A 112 15.31 -17.18 -9.65
CA ILE A 112 13.86 -17.27 -9.66
C ILE A 112 13.32 -16.70 -10.99
N ASP A 113 12.47 -17.45 -11.68
CA ASP A 113 11.83 -16.97 -12.92
C ASP A 113 10.88 -15.79 -12.63
N ALA A 114 11.21 -14.62 -13.20
CA ALA A 114 10.46 -13.38 -13.05
C ALA A 114 9.74 -12.94 -14.34
N THR A 115 9.70 -13.79 -15.39
CA THR A 115 9.12 -13.44 -16.70
C THR A 115 7.66 -13.01 -16.64
N VAL A 116 6.89 -13.55 -15.69
CA VAL A 116 5.48 -13.20 -15.46
C VAL A 116 5.25 -11.82 -14.84
N PHE A 117 6.31 -11.15 -14.38
CA PHE A 117 6.26 -9.83 -13.73
C PHE A 117 6.84 -8.70 -14.61
N ARG A 118 7.31 -9.00 -15.83
CA ARG A 118 7.79 -8.00 -16.77
C ARG A 118 6.64 -7.35 -17.55
#